data_AF-A0A969JKV3-F1
#
_entry.id   AF-A0A969JKV3-F1
#
_cell.length_a   1.000
_cell.length_b   1.000
_cell.length_c   1.000
_cell.angle_alpha   90.00
_cell.angle_beta   90.00
_cell.angle_gamma   90.00
#
_symmetry.space_group_name_H-M   'P 1'
#
loop_
_entity.id
_entity.type
_entity.pdbx_description
1 polymer ?
#
loop_
_entity_poly.entity_id
_entity_poly.type
_entity_poly.pdbx_seq_one_letter_code
_entity_poly.pdbx_strand_id
1 'polypeptide(L)' 'MDVVRKLDGDNIDAIIQVGTNLSTLGIFPTVEKWLGKPVLPINAATIWHALRSCGIRDQYDNLGRLFEAH' A
#
# COMPACT_ATOMS: atom_id res chain seq x y z
N MET A 1 11.08 -2.95 -9.05
CA MET A 1 10.49 -4.27 -8.67
C MET A 1 11.51 -5.18 -8.00
N ASP A 2 12.77 -5.19 -8.42
CA ASP A 2 13.80 -6.09 -7.87
C ASP A 2 14.06 -5.89 -6.37
N VAL A 3 13.96 -4.65 -5.87
CA VAL A 3 14.11 -4.37 -4.43
C VAL A 3 13.00 -5.02 -3.61
N VAL A 4 11.76 -4.98 -4.09
CA VAL A 4 10.62 -5.56 -3.37
C VAL A 4 10.73 -7.09 -3.36
N ARG A 5 11.15 -7.71 -4.47
CA ARG A 5 11.44 -9.15 -4.54
C ARG A 5 12.53 -9.59 -3.57
N LYS A 6 13.58 -8.78 -3.42
CA LYS A 6 14.67 -9.06 -2.47
C LYS A 6 14.23 -8.97 -1.01
N LEU A 7 13.15 -8.26 -0.73
CA LEU A 7 12.58 -8.10 0.61
C LEU A 7 11.45 -9.11 0.90
N ASP A 8 11.05 -9.92 -0.07
CA ASP A 8 9.99 -10.92 0.08
C ASP A 8 10.49 -12.21 0.76
N GLY A 9 10.87 -12.09 2.03
CA GLY A 9 11.21 -13.24 2.88
C GLY A 9 10.00 -13.79 3.62
N ASP A 10 9.98 -15.08 3.93
CA ASP A 10 8.88 -15.72 4.70
C ASP A 10 8.72 -15.15 6.12
N ASN A 11 9.77 -14.50 6.63
CA ASN A 11 9.79 -13.81 7.92
C ASN A 11 9.32 -12.34 7.86
N ILE A 12 8.78 -11.90 6.73
CA ILE A 12 8.34 -10.51 6.52
C ILE A 12 6.83 -10.46 6.43
N ASP A 13 6.21 -9.76 7.39
CA ASP A 13 4.75 -9.62 7.48
C ASP A 13 4.21 -8.47 6.61
N ALA A 14 5.03 -7.46 6.32
CA ALA A 14 4.65 -6.28 5.53
C ALA A 14 5.86 -5.53 4.99
N ILE A 15 5.68 -4.87 3.85
CA ILE A 15 6.68 -4.00 3.23
C ILE A 15 6.17 -2.56 3.27
N ILE A 16 6.98 -1.65 3.83
CA ILE A 16 6.66 -0.23 3.88
C ILE A 16 7.56 0.52 2.89
N GLN A 17 6.97 1.17 1.89
CA GLN A 17 7.70 2.08 1.03
C GLN A 17 7.73 3.47 1.67
N VAL A 18 8.93 3.84 2.12
CA VAL A 18 9.23 5.15 2.67
C VAL A 18 9.74 6.05 1.54
N GLY A 19 9.27 7.29 1.50
CA GLY A 19 9.66 8.31 0.52
C GLY A 19 8.47 8.85 -0.28
N THR A 20 8.40 10.17 -0.42
CA THR A 20 7.24 10.88 -0.99
C THR A 20 7.35 11.17 -2.49
N ASN A 21 8.52 10.94 -3.09
CA ASN A 21 8.87 11.37 -4.45
C ASN A 21 8.48 10.37 -5.56
N LEU A 22 7.84 9.24 -5.23
CA LEU A 22 7.31 8.29 -6.22
C LEU A 22 5.78 8.26 -6.12
N SER A 23 5.10 8.44 -7.26
CA SER A 23 3.68 8.14 -7.38
C SER A 23 3.52 6.62 -7.47
N THR A 24 3.22 6.02 -6.33
CA THR A 24 3.20 4.57 -6.12
C THR A 24 1.78 4.00 -6.10
N LEU A 25 0.77 4.86 -6.12
CA LEU A 25 -0.65 4.48 -5.96
C LEU A 25 -1.14 3.52 -7.03
N GLY A 26 -0.67 3.62 -8.27
CA GLY A 26 -1.08 2.71 -9.36
C GLY A 26 -0.30 1.39 -9.43
N ILE A 27 0.85 1.28 -8.74
CA ILE A 27 1.76 0.14 -8.88
C ILE A 27 1.65 -0.80 -7.67
N PHE A 28 1.54 -0.23 -6.48
CA PHE A 28 1.59 -0.98 -5.23
C PHE A 28 0.43 -1.94 -5.01
N PRO A 29 -0.81 -1.64 -5.44
CA PRO A 29 -1.91 -2.61 -5.37
C PRO A 29 -1.60 -3.89 -6.18
N THR A 30 -0.97 -3.75 -7.35
CA THR A 30 -0.55 -4.88 -8.18
C THR A 30 0.59 -5.65 -7.52
N VAL A 31 1.54 -4.96 -6.90
CA VAL A 31 2.67 -5.59 -6.20
C VAL A 31 2.19 -6.34 -4.96
N GLU A 32 1.27 -5.78 -4.19
CA GLU A 32 0.65 -6.42 -3.02
C GLU A 32 -0.08 -7.71 -3.43
N LYS A 33 -0.86 -7.68 -4.51
CA LYS A 33 -1.51 -8.87 -5.08
C LYS A 33 -0.50 -9.92 -5.54
N TRP A 34 0.62 -9.49 -6.13
CA TRP A 34 1.64 -10.39 -6.65
C TRP A 34 2.45 -11.07 -5.54
N LEU A 35 2.72 -10.37 -4.43
CA LEU A 35 3.47 -10.90 -3.28
C LEU A 35 2.58 -11.66 -2.28
N GLY A 36 1.26 -11.42 -2.31
CA GLY A 36 0.34 -11.93 -1.29
C GLY A 36 0.61 -11.35 0.10
N LYS A 37 1.39 -10.27 0.19
CA LYS A 37 1.81 -9.62 1.43
C LYS A 37 1.51 -8.13 1.36
N PRO A 38 1.14 -7.49 2.48
CA PRO A 38 0.92 -6.05 2.57
C PRO A 38 2.07 -5.22 2.03
N VAL A 39 1.78 -4.29 1.12
CA VAL A 39 2.77 -3.33 0.61
C VAL A 39 2.21 -1.92 0.72
N LEU A 40 2.70 -1.16 1.70
CA LEU A 40 2.16 0.14 2.08
C LEU A 40 3.10 1.29 1.69
N PRO A 41 2.75 2.09 0.67
CA PRO A 41 3.35 3.40 0.48
C PRO A 41 2.92 4.38 1.57
N ILE A 42 3.86 5.20 2.06
CA ILE A 42 3.55 6.23 3.05
C ILE A 42 2.51 7.25 2.55
N ASN A 43 2.55 7.59 1.26
CA ASN A 43 1.59 8.53 0.67
C ASN A 43 0.17 7.95 0.69
N ALA A 44 0.01 6.66 0.35
CA ALA A 44 -1.28 5.97 0.39
C ALA A 44 -1.83 5.91 1.82
N ALA A 45 -0.99 5.54 2.79
CA ALA A 45 -1.37 5.48 4.20
C ALA A 45 -1.77 6.86 4.75
N THR A 46 -1.03 7.92 4.37
CA THR A 46 -1.33 9.29 4.78
C THR A 46 -2.67 9.76 4.23
N ILE A 47 -2.94 9.54 2.94
CA ILE A 47 -4.20 9.91 2.30
C ILE A 47 -5.36 9.13 2.93
N TRP A 48 -5.21 7.82 3.10
CA TRP A 48 -6.20 6.98 3.77
C TRP A 48 -6.53 7.51 5.16
N HIS A 49 -5.51 7.80 5.96
CA HIS A 49 -5.69 8.32 7.31
C HIS A 49 -6.38 9.70 7.32
N ALA A 50 -6.03 10.60 6.39
CA ALA A 50 -6.66 11.90 6.26
C ALA A 50 -8.16 11.78 5.93
N LEU A 51 -8.53 10.91 4.98
CA LEU A 51 -9.93 10.67 4.61
C LEU A 51 -10.74 10.09 5.79
N ARG A 52 -10.19 9.08 6.48
CA ARG A 52 -10.85 8.47 7.64
C ARG A 52 -11.02 9.46 8.79
N SER A 53 -10.05 10.36 8.98
CA SER A 53 -10.13 11.45 9.97
C SER A 53 -11.21 12.47 9.65
N CYS A 54 -11.53 12.67 8.37
CA CYS A 54 -12.65 13.49 7.90
C CYS A 54 -14.00 12.76 7.89
N GLY A 55 -14.07 11.51 8.37
CA GLY A 55 -15.29 10.70 8.37
C GLY A 55 -15.65 10.08 7.00
N ILE A 56 -14.78 10.22 6.00
CA ILE A 56 -14.97 9.63 4.68
C ILE A 56 -14.58 8.16 4.76
N ARG A 57 -15.55 7.26 4.54
CA ARG A 57 -15.41 5.80 4.69
C ARG A 57 -15.48 5.03 3.38
N ASP A 58 -15.55 5.75 2.27
CA ASP A 58 -15.56 5.21 0.92
C ASP A 58 -14.40 4.23 0.73
N GLN A 59 -14.72 3.14 0.03
CA GLN A 59 -13.78 2.11 -0.38
C GLN A 59 -13.58 2.20 -1.88
N TYR A 60 -12.35 1.97 -2.32
CA TYR A 60 -11.97 2.13 -3.72
C TYR A 60 -11.21 0.89 -4.19
N ASP A 61 -11.73 0.30 -5.26
CA ASP A 61 -11.08 -0.83 -5.90
C ASP A 61 -9.74 -0.42 -6.54
N ASN A 62 -8.79 -1.34 -6.51
CA ASN A 62 -7.46 -1.22 -7.10
C ASN A 62 -6.57 -0.12 -6.51
N LEU A 63 -6.87 0.35 -5.29
CA LEU A 63 -6.01 1.27 -4.53
C LEU A 63 -5.27 0.59 -3.35
N GLY A 64 -5.32 -0.75 -3.31
CA GLY A 64 -4.64 -1.57 -2.30
C GLY A 64 -5.46 -1.75 -1.03
N ARG A 65 -5.04 -2.68 -0.17
CA ARG A 65 -5.85 -3.16 0.96
C ARG A 65 -6.38 -2.08 1.89
N LEU A 66 -5.63 -0.98 2.08
CA LEU A 66 -6.08 0.11 2.94
C LEU A 66 -7.36 0.74 2.42
N PHE A 67 -7.46 0.99 1.11
CA PHE A 67 -8.64 1.61 0.51
C PHE A 67 -9.72 0.59 0.15
N GLU A 68 -9.37 -0.68 -0.02
CA GLU A 68 -10.33 -1.75 -0.35
C GLU A 68 -11.01 -2.35 0.89
N ALA A 69 -10.33 -2.41 2.05
CA ALA A 69 -10.79 -3.23 3.18
C ALA A 69 -10.72 -2.55 4.57
N HIS A 70 -10.19 -1.33 4.69
CA HIS A 70 -9.99 -0.63 5.97
C HIS A 70 -10.51 0.83 5.97
#